data_AF-A0A7X7RQR1-F1
#
_entry.id   AF-A0A7X7RQR1-F1
#
_cell.length_a   1.000
_cell.length_b   1.000
_cell.length_c   1.000
_cell.angle_alpha   90.00
_cell.angle_beta   90.00
_cell.angle_gamma   90.00
#
_symmetry.space_group_name_H-M   'P 1'
#
loop_
_entity.id
_entity.type
_entity.pdbx_description
1 polymer ?
#
loop_
_entity_poly.entity_id
_entity_poly.type
_entity_poly.pdbx_seq_one_letter_code
_entity_poly.pdbx_strand_id
1 'polypeptide(L)'
;MFRKMAYNHIKKNRLVTILLTLFITAASFLVSLAAIMTEDLLKSADAFVEQTKLPHFLQMHEGELDRVRLNEFADSQEDVLSLQISDFLNIDNSQLVMAEHSMTDQVGDNGFCVQNKEFDYLIDSNQNVIQPDEGEVYVPICYWKAFDLKSGDQMMVGKKQLTIAGFLRDGQMNSSFASSKRFLISEKDYEEIKPHGEEEYLIEFRLKDEKAVSAFSEAYTAAELPCNGPAITYPFFRLIQTLSDGMMIAIIVLISILIVLVAFLCIRFTLLTKLEEDFREIGIMKAIGVSAKDIRMFYLGTYIAIAVAGCSCGYICSLLVKNIFLSNIHLYMGKGSNGVLGCVLGLLGCVLIYLWIVSYVSRILRRIRQISSALALRDIGGEEKGGKNQWSLAKNTWINTNLFLGIKDVIIRKKIYITMLLLLIVTVFIMIVPQNLYQTMSSSRFITYMGVGQCQMRIDLQRQDDYEKTSMEIEKLL
;
A
#
# COMPACT_ATOMS: atom_id res chain seq x y z
N MET A 1 -12.62 35.83 28.99
CA MET A 1 -11.49 36.63 28.45
C MET A 1 -10.64 35.83 27.46
N PHE A 2 -10.05 34.70 27.87
CA PHE A 2 -9.18 33.85 27.01
C PHE A 2 -9.84 33.36 25.70
N ARG A 3 -11.13 32.97 25.71
CA ARG A 3 -11.86 32.55 24.49
C ARG A 3 -11.99 33.67 23.45
N LYS A 4 -12.26 34.91 23.87
CA LYS A 4 -12.34 36.09 22.99
C LYS A 4 -10.97 36.46 22.42
N MET A 5 -9.91 36.34 23.21
CA MET A 5 -8.55 36.56 22.72
C MET A 5 -8.11 35.49 21.72
N ALA A 6 -8.40 34.20 21.98
CA ALA A 6 -8.06 33.12 21.05
C ALA A 6 -8.79 33.29 19.70
N TYR A 7 -10.08 33.65 19.75
CA TYR A 7 -10.86 33.97 18.54
C TYR A 7 -10.26 35.16 17.76
N ASN A 8 -9.89 36.23 18.45
CA ASN A 8 -9.26 37.39 17.81
C ASN A 8 -7.86 37.07 17.26
N HIS A 9 -7.11 36.19 17.91
CA HIS A 9 -5.80 35.72 17.43
C HIS A 9 -5.93 34.90 16.14
N ILE A 10 -6.90 33.97 16.09
CA ILE A 10 -7.25 33.22 14.87
C ILE A 10 -7.70 34.17 13.76
N LYS A 11 -8.50 35.20 14.11
CA LYS A 11 -8.98 36.19 13.15
C LYS A 11 -7.87 37.07 12.56
N LYS A 12 -6.80 37.35 13.31
CA LYS A 12 -5.62 38.11 12.85
C LYS A 12 -4.71 37.27 11.96
N ASN A 13 -4.59 35.96 12.22
CA ASN A 13 -3.70 35.04 11.49
C ASN A 13 -4.49 33.93 10.76
N ARG A 14 -5.51 34.31 9.99
CA ARG A 14 -6.46 33.37 9.37
C ARG A 14 -5.78 32.36 8.45
N LEU A 15 -4.92 32.82 7.54
CA LEU A 15 -4.26 31.94 6.57
C LEU A 15 -3.43 30.85 7.25
N VAL A 16 -2.60 31.23 8.22
CA VAL A 16 -1.75 30.28 8.96
C VAL A 16 -2.60 29.29 9.75
N THR A 17 -3.67 29.77 10.39
CA THR A 17 -4.58 28.90 11.14
C THR A 17 -5.30 27.90 10.24
N ILE A 18 -5.77 28.35 9.07
CA ILE A 18 -6.44 27.50 8.07
C ILE A 18 -5.47 26.44 7.55
N LEU A 19 -4.26 26.85 7.14
CA LEU A 19 -3.24 25.92 6.62
C LEU A 19 -2.84 24.87 7.67
N LEU A 20 -2.62 25.28 8.92
CA LEU A 20 -2.32 24.33 10.01
C LEU A 20 -3.48 23.36 10.24
N THR A 21 -4.72 23.85 10.25
CA THR A 21 -5.90 22.99 10.40
C THR A 21 -5.97 22.01 9.24
N LEU A 22 -5.75 22.45 8.00
CA LEU A 22 -5.78 21.62 6.80
C LEU A 22 -4.75 20.49 6.86
N PHE A 23 -3.49 20.78 7.23
CA PHE A 23 -2.47 19.75 7.35
C PHE A 23 -2.80 18.73 8.45
N ILE A 24 -3.34 19.17 9.59
CA ILE A 24 -3.76 18.26 10.67
C ILE A 24 -4.97 17.42 10.23
N THR A 25 -5.94 18.02 9.53
CA THR A 25 -7.07 17.30 8.94
C THR A 25 -6.59 16.24 7.97
N ALA A 26 -5.68 16.58 7.04
CA ALA A 26 -5.13 15.64 6.07
C ALA A 26 -4.34 14.50 6.74
N ALA A 27 -3.48 14.82 7.71
CA ALA A 27 -2.76 13.82 8.50
C ALA A 27 -3.72 12.85 9.22
N SER A 28 -4.69 13.39 9.95
CA SER A 28 -5.66 12.62 10.71
C SER A 28 -6.56 11.78 9.80
N PHE A 29 -6.95 12.31 8.65
CA PHE A 29 -7.70 11.61 7.62
C PHE A 29 -6.92 10.39 7.10
N LEU A 30 -5.67 10.59 6.66
CA LEU A 30 -4.86 9.51 6.09
C LEU A 30 -4.49 8.44 7.12
N VAL A 31 -4.14 8.82 8.35
CA VAL A 31 -3.83 7.85 9.41
C VAL A 31 -5.06 7.02 9.78
N SER A 32 -6.23 7.67 9.92
CA SER A 32 -7.48 6.95 10.20
C SER A 32 -7.85 6.01 9.06
N LEU A 33 -7.77 6.49 7.82
CA LEU A 33 -8.07 5.70 6.64
C LEU A 33 -7.12 4.50 6.50
N ALA A 34 -5.81 4.69 6.69
CA ALA A 34 -4.83 3.62 6.64
C ALA A 34 -5.10 2.54 7.70
N ALA A 35 -5.45 2.94 8.93
CA ALA A 35 -5.78 2.01 10.00
C ALA A 35 -7.03 1.18 9.68
N ILE A 36 -8.09 1.82 9.14
CA ILE A 36 -9.30 1.14 8.69
C ILE A 36 -8.97 0.15 7.57
N MET A 37 -8.21 0.57 6.56
CA MET A 37 -7.84 -0.28 5.43
C MET A 37 -6.95 -1.45 5.82
N THR A 38 -6.01 -1.25 6.77
CA THR A 38 -5.10 -2.32 7.21
C THR A 38 -5.88 -3.41 7.92
N GLU A 39 -6.81 -3.04 8.79
CA GLU A 39 -7.64 -4.01 9.50
C GLU A 39 -8.59 -4.76 8.57
N ASP A 40 -9.22 -4.05 7.63
CA ASP A 40 -10.10 -4.65 6.63
C ASP A 40 -9.33 -5.57 5.67
N LEU A 41 -8.13 -5.18 5.23
CA LEU A 41 -7.26 -6.02 4.39
C LEU A 41 -6.88 -7.31 5.10
N LEU A 42 -6.38 -7.23 6.34
CA LEU A 42 -5.95 -8.42 7.09
C LEU A 42 -7.11 -9.39 7.29
N LYS A 43 -8.28 -8.88 7.69
CA LYS A 43 -9.47 -9.71 7.90
C LYS A 43 -10.04 -10.29 6.63
N SER A 44 -10.06 -9.50 5.55
CA SER A 44 -10.56 -9.97 4.26
C SER A 44 -9.62 -11.01 3.67
N ALA A 45 -8.30 -10.83 3.81
CA ALA A 45 -7.31 -11.83 3.42
C ALA A 45 -7.46 -13.13 4.23
N ASP A 46 -7.57 -13.07 5.56
CA ASP A 46 -7.75 -14.25 6.40
C ASP A 46 -9.05 -15.00 6.05
N ALA A 47 -10.17 -14.29 5.92
CA ALA A 47 -11.45 -14.87 5.53
C ALA A 47 -11.40 -15.48 4.12
N PHE A 48 -10.75 -14.81 3.17
CA PHE A 48 -10.58 -15.29 1.81
C PHE A 48 -9.76 -16.58 1.76
N VAL A 49 -8.69 -16.67 2.55
CA VAL A 49 -7.85 -17.86 2.66
C VAL A 49 -8.60 -19.03 3.30
N GLU A 50 -9.36 -18.76 4.37
CA GLU A 50 -10.16 -19.78 5.06
C GLU A 50 -11.24 -20.35 4.14
N GLN A 51 -11.90 -19.48 3.38
CA GLN A 51 -12.99 -19.85 2.49
C GLN A 51 -12.53 -20.60 1.23
N THR A 52 -11.45 -20.15 0.61
CA THR A 52 -10.86 -20.84 -0.56
C THR A 52 -10.17 -22.13 -0.15
N LYS A 53 -9.88 -22.32 1.14
CA LYS A 53 -9.08 -23.44 1.64
C LYS A 53 -7.78 -23.62 0.85
N LEU A 54 -7.00 -22.55 0.69
CA LEU A 54 -5.71 -22.55 -0.02
C LEU A 54 -4.79 -23.73 0.38
N PRO A 55 -4.03 -24.31 -0.56
CA PRO A 55 -3.01 -25.30 -0.25
C PRO A 55 -1.88 -24.72 0.59
N HIS A 56 -1.24 -25.59 1.36
CA HIS A 56 -0.06 -25.25 2.14
C HIS A 56 1.23 -25.33 1.31
N PHE A 57 1.25 -26.29 0.37
CA PHE A 57 2.32 -26.51 -0.59
C PHE A 57 1.70 -26.86 -1.95
N LEU A 58 2.18 -26.22 -3.01
CA LEU A 58 1.85 -26.49 -4.40
C LEU A 58 3.15 -26.80 -5.14
N GLN A 59 3.15 -27.87 -5.93
CA GLN A 59 4.18 -28.15 -6.91
C GLN A 59 3.53 -28.20 -8.29
N MET A 60 3.96 -27.32 -9.20
CA MET A 60 3.55 -27.38 -10.60
C MET A 60 4.34 -28.49 -11.31
N HIS A 61 3.68 -29.26 -12.15
CA HIS A 61 4.31 -30.29 -12.97
C HIS A 61 3.71 -30.40 -14.36
N GLU A 62 4.56 -30.48 -15.38
CA GLU A 62 4.14 -30.69 -16.77
C GLU A 62 4.56 -32.08 -17.28
N GLY A 63 3.69 -32.76 -18.02
CA GLY A 63 3.95 -34.08 -18.60
C GLY A 63 3.49 -35.24 -17.72
N GLU A 64 4.01 -36.45 -17.94
CA GLU A 64 3.50 -37.66 -17.27
C GLU A 64 3.60 -37.57 -15.73
N LEU A 65 2.51 -37.95 -15.07
CA LEU A 65 2.36 -37.88 -13.61
C LEU A 65 2.07 -39.26 -13.02
N ASP A 66 2.98 -39.76 -12.17
CA ASP A 66 2.74 -40.97 -11.39
C ASP A 66 1.89 -40.66 -10.15
N ARG A 67 0.57 -40.73 -10.33
CA ARG A 67 -0.41 -40.50 -9.26
C ARG A 67 -0.29 -41.52 -8.13
N VAL A 68 0.17 -42.74 -8.37
CA VAL A 68 0.27 -43.79 -7.34
C VAL A 68 1.39 -43.44 -6.37
N ARG A 69 2.58 -43.12 -6.89
CA ARG A 69 3.72 -42.72 -6.08
C ARG A 69 3.46 -41.47 -5.25
N LEU A 70 2.72 -40.50 -5.79
CA LEU A 70 2.32 -39.29 -5.06
C LEU A 70 1.38 -39.60 -3.89
N ASN A 71 0.41 -40.49 -4.08
CA ASN A 71 -0.48 -40.93 -3.00
C ASN A 71 0.29 -41.72 -1.93
N GLU A 72 1.17 -42.65 -2.32
CA GLU A 72 2.01 -43.40 -1.38
C GLU A 72 2.92 -42.47 -0.55
N PHE A 73 3.50 -41.44 -1.18
CA PHE A 73 4.25 -40.43 -0.45
C PHE A 73 3.37 -39.66 0.52
N ALA A 74 2.21 -39.17 0.08
CA ALA A 74 1.28 -38.44 0.93
C ALA A 74 0.86 -39.25 2.16
N ASP A 75 0.54 -40.54 1.97
CA ASP A 75 0.15 -41.46 3.04
C ASP A 75 1.31 -41.77 4.01
N SER A 76 2.56 -41.73 3.53
CA SER A 76 3.76 -41.93 4.36
C SER A 76 4.07 -40.76 5.28
N GLN A 77 3.57 -39.56 4.98
CA GLN A 77 3.87 -38.33 5.71
C GLN A 77 2.80 -38.05 6.77
N GLU A 78 3.16 -38.15 8.05
CA GLU A 78 2.22 -37.89 9.16
C GLU A 78 1.64 -36.47 9.16
N ASP A 79 2.35 -35.50 8.57
CA ASP A 79 1.95 -34.09 8.54
C ASP A 79 0.95 -33.75 7.43
N VAL A 80 0.71 -34.65 6.47
CA VAL A 80 -0.24 -34.43 5.38
C VAL A 80 -1.67 -34.62 5.88
N LEU A 81 -2.54 -33.65 5.56
CA LEU A 81 -3.98 -33.70 5.83
C LEU A 81 -4.75 -34.17 4.60
N SER A 82 -4.41 -33.64 3.43
CA SER A 82 -5.04 -33.98 2.15
C SER A 82 -4.10 -33.69 0.98
N LEU A 83 -4.19 -34.51 -0.06
CA LEU A 83 -3.53 -34.35 -1.36
C LEU A 83 -4.63 -34.16 -2.41
N GLN A 84 -4.43 -33.19 -3.30
CA GLN A 84 -5.28 -32.97 -4.46
C GLN A 84 -4.38 -32.69 -5.67
N ILE A 85 -4.78 -33.20 -6.84
CA ILE A 85 -4.12 -32.90 -8.10
C ILE A 85 -5.16 -32.21 -8.96
N SER A 86 -4.93 -30.94 -9.26
CA SER A 86 -5.80 -30.14 -10.11
C SER A 86 -5.19 -30.05 -11.51
N ASP A 87 -6.02 -30.26 -12.54
CA ASP A 87 -5.59 -30.15 -13.92
C ASP A 87 -5.73 -28.68 -14.36
N PHE A 88 -4.66 -28.14 -14.97
CA PHE A 88 -4.56 -26.76 -15.45
C PHE A 88 -4.22 -26.77 -16.93
N LEU A 89 -5.24 -26.60 -17.77
CA LEU A 89 -5.09 -26.61 -19.22
C LEU A 89 -4.69 -25.23 -19.71
N ASN A 90 -3.41 -25.02 -19.94
CA ASN A 90 -2.88 -23.77 -20.47
C ASN A 90 -3.23 -23.63 -21.96
N ILE A 91 -3.86 -22.52 -22.34
CA ILE A 91 -4.23 -22.24 -23.73
C ILE A 91 -3.53 -20.98 -24.20
N ASP A 92 -2.91 -21.07 -25.38
CA ASP A 92 -2.23 -19.94 -26.01
C ASP A 92 -3.18 -18.74 -26.19
N ASN A 93 -2.71 -17.57 -25.79
CA ASN A 93 -3.48 -16.34 -25.77
C ASN A 93 -4.01 -15.91 -27.15
N SER A 94 -3.41 -16.36 -28.26
CA SER A 94 -3.93 -16.12 -29.61
C SER A 94 -5.22 -16.87 -29.92
N GLN A 95 -5.53 -17.92 -29.16
CA GLN A 95 -6.75 -18.71 -29.29
C GLN A 95 -7.90 -18.16 -28.42
N LEU A 96 -7.65 -17.13 -27.61
CA LEU A 96 -8.61 -16.60 -26.64
C LEU A 96 -9.12 -15.22 -27.06
N VAL A 97 -10.45 -15.10 -27.13
CA VAL A 97 -11.13 -13.81 -27.37
C VAL A 97 -12.28 -13.66 -26.37
N MET A 98 -12.36 -12.54 -25.66
CA MET A 98 -13.43 -12.23 -24.69
C MET A 98 -14.13 -10.93 -25.08
N ALA A 99 -15.44 -10.97 -25.33
CA ALA A 99 -16.23 -9.78 -25.66
C ALA A 99 -15.57 -8.88 -26.74
N GLU A 100 -15.09 -9.50 -27.83
CA GLU A 100 -14.34 -8.86 -28.94
C GLU A 100 -12.90 -8.41 -28.61
N HIS A 101 -12.43 -8.59 -27.38
CA HIS A 101 -11.04 -8.33 -26.99
C HIS A 101 -10.16 -9.58 -27.22
N SER A 102 -9.13 -9.43 -28.06
CA SER A 102 -8.07 -10.43 -28.22
C SER A 102 -7.19 -10.50 -26.98
N MET A 103 -6.81 -11.71 -26.58
CA MET A 103 -5.90 -11.93 -25.45
C MET A 103 -4.41 -11.91 -25.83
N THR A 104 -4.08 -11.78 -27.12
CA THR A 104 -2.70 -11.78 -27.64
C THR A 104 -1.74 -10.79 -26.97
N ASP A 105 -2.27 -9.68 -26.43
CA ASP A 105 -1.46 -8.66 -25.75
C ASP A 105 -1.21 -8.98 -24.26
N GLN A 106 -1.83 -10.04 -23.74
CA GLN A 106 -1.62 -10.51 -22.37
C GLN A 106 -0.37 -11.41 -22.31
N VAL A 107 0.46 -11.16 -21.31
CA VAL A 107 1.73 -11.88 -21.11
C VAL A 107 1.58 -13.07 -20.15
N GLY A 108 0.50 -13.09 -19.36
CA GLY A 108 0.26 -14.15 -18.39
C GLY A 108 -0.33 -15.41 -19.02
N ASP A 109 -0.07 -16.55 -18.39
CA ASP A 109 -0.65 -17.84 -18.76
C ASP A 109 -2.13 -17.86 -18.40
N ASN A 110 -2.96 -18.37 -19.31
CA ASN A 110 -4.39 -18.46 -19.13
C ASN A 110 -4.80 -19.92 -19.21
N GLY A 111 -4.96 -20.54 -18.04
CA GLY A 111 -5.34 -21.93 -17.95
C GLY A 111 -6.81 -22.12 -17.58
N PHE A 112 -7.39 -23.18 -18.10
CA PHE A 112 -8.74 -23.63 -17.76
C PHE A 112 -8.64 -24.77 -16.76
N CYS A 113 -9.60 -24.82 -15.84
CA CYS A 113 -9.67 -25.87 -14.83
C CYS A 113 -11.13 -26.19 -14.50
N VAL A 114 -11.32 -27.31 -13.82
CA VAL A 114 -12.59 -27.75 -13.24
C VAL A 114 -12.58 -27.47 -11.74
N GLN A 115 -13.76 -27.36 -11.13
CA GLN A 115 -13.82 -27.03 -9.70
C GLN A 115 -13.28 -28.18 -8.85
N ASN A 116 -12.31 -27.85 -8.00
CA ASN A 116 -11.72 -28.78 -7.04
C ASN A 116 -12.74 -29.29 -6.01
N LYS A 117 -12.50 -30.50 -5.47
CA LYS A 117 -13.46 -31.21 -4.60
C LYS A 117 -13.22 -30.95 -3.12
N GLU A 118 -11.97 -30.98 -2.67
CA GLU A 118 -11.64 -30.97 -1.23
C GLU A 118 -11.25 -29.60 -0.70
N PHE A 119 -10.42 -28.88 -1.46
CA PHE A 119 -9.86 -27.59 -1.10
C PHE A 119 -9.42 -26.83 -2.36
N ASP A 120 -8.89 -25.61 -2.19
CA ASP A 120 -8.58 -24.70 -3.29
C ASP A 120 -9.79 -24.39 -4.18
N TYR A 121 -10.84 -23.89 -3.54
CA TYR A 121 -12.07 -23.54 -4.23
C TYR A 121 -11.95 -22.20 -4.95
N LEU A 122 -12.39 -22.17 -6.20
CA LEU A 122 -12.70 -20.93 -6.90
C LEU A 122 -14.08 -20.45 -6.47
N ILE A 123 -14.17 -19.18 -6.07
CA ILE A 123 -15.37 -18.62 -5.46
C ILE A 123 -15.90 -17.40 -6.21
N ASP A 124 -17.22 -17.19 -6.16
CA ASP A 124 -17.87 -16.05 -6.78
C ASP A 124 -17.73 -14.76 -5.95
N SER A 125 -18.29 -13.66 -6.46
CA SER A 125 -18.32 -12.38 -5.75
C SER A 125 -19.09 -12.43 -4.41
N ASN A 126 -20.02 -13.38 -4.28
CA ASN A 126 -20.85 -13.63 -3.10
C ASN A 126 -20.22 -14.64 -2.15
N GLN A 127 -18.95 -15.03 -2.36
CA GLN A 127 -18.23 -15.95 -1.51
C GLN A 127 -18.76 -17.41 -1.56
N ASN A 128 -19.45 -17.79 -2.63
CA ASN A 128 -19.90 -19.17 -2.84
C ASN A 128 -18.91 -19.94 -3.72
N VAL A 129 -18.75 -21.23 -3.46
CA VAL A 129 -18.05 -22.17 -4.35
C VAL A 129 -18.80 -22.23 -5.68
N ILE A 130 -18.11 -21.94 -6.78
CA ILE A 130 -18.70 -21.93 -8.11
C ILE A 130 -18.88 -23.38 -8.61
N GLN A 131 -20.00 -23.62 -9.28
CA GLN A 131 -20.26 -24.84 -10.06
C GLN A 131 -20.75 -24.40 -11.44
N PRO A 132 -19.92 -24.47 -12.50
CA PRO A 132 -20.30 -24.03 -13.83
C PRO A 132 -21.23 -25.03 -14.53
N ASP A 133 -22.27 -24.54 -15.20
CA ASP A 133 -23.08 -25.36 -16.09
C ASP A 133 -22.35 -25.58 -17.44
N GLU A 134 -22.82 -26.56 -18.23
CA GLU A 134 -22.26 -26.82 -19.57
C GLU A 134 -22.41 -25.60 -20.48
N GLY A 135 -21.33 -25.21 -21.17
CA GLY A 135 -21.27 -24.04 -22.03
C GLY A 135 -21.02 -22.73 -21.29
N GLU A 136 -20.83 -22.76 -19.97
CA GLU A 136 -20.50 -21.59 -19.15
C GLU A 136 -19.00 -21.50 -18.84
N VAL A 137 -18.52 -20.27 -18.71
CA VAL A 137 -17.18 -19.96 -18.20
C VAL A 137 -17.26 -18.90 -17.12
N TYR A 138 -16.49 -19.09 -16.05
CA TYR A 138 -16.23 -18.07 -15.05
C TYR A 138 -14.85 -17.49 -15.28
N VAL A 139 -14.79 -16.16 -15.29
CA VAL A 139 -13.60 -15.40 -15.69
C VAL A 139 -12.93 -14.76 -14.47
N PRO A 140 -11.60 -14.75 -14.35
CA PRO A 140 -10.89 -14.02 -13.32
C PRO A 140 -11.32 -12.55 -13.20
N ILE A 141 -11.48 -12.07 -11.95
CA ILE A 141 -11.87 -10.67 -11.66
C ILE A 141 -10.96 -9.62 -12.32
N CYS A 142 -9.69 -9.94 -12.58
CA CYS A 142 -8.78 -9.01 -13.23
C CYS A 142 -9.23 -8.67 -14.66
N TYR A 143 -9.76 -9.64 -15.41
CA TYR A 143 -10.25 -9.43 -16.77
C TYR A 143 -11.61 -8.75 -16.80
N TRP A 144 -12.44 -8.98 -15.77
CA TRP A 144 -13.66 -8.20 -15.58
C TRP A 144 -13.38 -6.69 -15.57
N LYS A 145 -12.41 -6.27 -14.75
CA LYS A 145 -12.04 -4.85 -14.60
C LYS A 145 -11.28 -4.31 -15.82
N ALA A 146 -10.45 -5.15 -16.46
CA ALA A 146 -9.64 -4.74 -17.60
C ALA A 146 -10.47 -4.51 -18.88
N PHE A 147 -11.47 -5.35 -19.12
CA PHE A 147 -12.27 -5.33 -20.36
C PHE A 147 -13.74 -4.90 -20.16
N ASP A 148 -14.12 -4.48 -18.95
CA ASP A 148 -15.51 -4.09 -18.60
C ASP A 148 -16.55 -5.18 -18.96
N LEU A 149 -16.17 -6.44 -18.73
CA LEU A 149 -16.98 -7.61 -19.09
C LEU A 149 -18.30 -7.65 -18.30
N LYS A 150 -19.30 -8.32 -18.87
CA LYS A 150 -20.61 -8.55 -18.24
C LYS A 150 -20.98 -10.01 -18.33
N SER A 151 -21.77 -10.47 -17.35
CA SER A 151 -22.42 -11.78 -17.46
C SER A 151 -23.31 -11.81 -18.71
N GLY A 152 -23.21 -12.89 -19.48
CA GLY A 152 -23.85 -13.08 -20.79
C GLY A 152 -22.94 -12.75 -21.98
N ASP A 153 -21.81 -12.08 -21.77
CA ASP A 153 -20.81 -11.88 -22.81
C ASP A 153 -20.23 -13.23 -23.27
N GLN A 154 -19.61 -13.23 -24.44
CA GLN A 154 -19.11 -14.45 -25.07
C GLN A 154 -17.59 -14.53 -25.00
N MET A 155 -17.09 -15.72 -24.73
CA MET A 155 -15.68 -16.08 -24.77
C MET A 155 -15.47 -17.17 -25.82
N MET A 156 -14.52 -16.94 -26.72
CA MET A 156 -14.07 -17.93 -27.68
C MET A 156 -12.78 -18.57 -27.21
N VAL A 157 -12.73 -19.89 -27.24
CA VAL A 157 -11.56 -20.72 -26.98
C VAL A 157 -11.32 -21.55 -28.24
N GLY A 158 -10.44 -21.08 -29.13
CA GLY A 158 -10.30 -21.61 -30.47
C GLY A 158 -11.61 -21.53 -31.25
N LYS A 159 -12.29 -22.67 -31.44
CA LYS A 159 -13.59 -22.76 -32.12
C LYS A 159 -14.78 -22.94 -31.17
N LYS A 160 -14.53 -23.21 -29.90
CA LYS A 160 -15.57 -23.40 -28.89
C LYS A 160 -16.01 -22.04 -28.38
N GLN A 161 -17.33 -21.85 -28.32
CA GLN A 161 -17.95 -20.67 -27.74
C GLN A 161 -18.47 -21.00 -26.35
N LEU A 162 -18.13 -20.17 -25.36
CA LEU A 162 -18.56 -20.25 -23.99
C LEU A 162 -19.23 -18.93 -23.58
N THR A 163 -20.26 -19.01 -22.75
CA THR A 163 -20.93 -17.83 -22.20
C THR A 163 -20.33 -17.48 -20.84
N ILE A 164 -19.95 -16.22 -20.65
CA ILE A 164 -19.45 -15.73 -19.37
C ILE A 164 -20.62 -15.70 -18.38
N ALA A 165 -20.69 -16.69 -17.49
CA ALA A 165 -21.74 -16.76 -16.48
C ALA A 165 -21.46 -15.78 -15.33
N GLY A 166 -20.19 -15.64 -14.95
CA GLY A 166 -19.79 -14.73 -13.89
C GLY A 166 -18.28 -14.60 -13.74
N PHE A 167 -17.88 -14.04 -12.60
CA PHE A 167 -16.49 -13.74 -12.29
C PHE A 167 -16.04 -14.48 -11.04
N LEU A 168 -14.83 -15.03 -11.09
CA LEU A 168 -14.25 -15.82 -10.02
C LEU A 168 -13.10 -15.10 -9.33
N ARG A 169 -12.97 -15.37 -8.03
CA ARG A 169 -11.82 -15.05 -7.20
C ARG A 169 -11.04 -16.33 -6.93
N ASP A 170 -9.73 -16.23 -7.09
CA ASP A 170 -8.81 -17.36 -6.97
C ASP A 170 -7.90 -17.20 -5.74
N GLY A 171 -7.85 -18.18 -4.85
CA GLY A 171 -6.94 -18.15 -3.70
C GLY A 171 -5.47 -18.02 -4.14
N GLN A 172 -5.06 -18.75 -5.17
CA GLN A 172 -3.67 -18.85 -5.60
C GLN A 172 -3.29 -17.75 -6.58
N MET A 173 -4.16 -17.49 -7.57
CA MET A 173 -3.79 -16.74 -8.77
C MET A 173 -4.52 -15.40 -8.93
N ASN A 174 -5.23 -14.89 -7.91
CA ASN A 174 -6.00 -13.65 -8.02
C ASN A 174 -5.15 -12.37 -8.08
N SER A 175 -3.98 -12.36 -7.41
CA SER A 175 -3.10 -11.18 -7.39
C SER A 175 -2.65 -10.78 -8.79
N SER A 176 -2.56 -9.47 -9.07
CA SER A 176 -1.98 -8.97 -10.33
C SER A 176 -0.49 -9.34 -10.50
N PHE A 177 0.18 -9.79 -9.44
CA PHE A 177 1.55 -10.30 -9.49
C PHE A 177 1.64 -11.80 -9.85
N ALA A 178 0.52 -12.54 -9.84
CA ALA A 178 0.49 -13.91 -10.33
C ALA A 178 0.54 -13.90 -11.86
N SER A 179 1.53 -14.61 -12.43
CA SER A 179 1.74 -14.72 -13.87
C SER A 179 0.65 -15.52 -14.57
N SER A 180 0.05 -16.48 -13.88
CA SER A 180 -0.96 -17.37 -14.45
C SER A 180 -2.35 -17.03 -13.90
N LYS A 181 -3.39 -17.35 -14.66
CA LYS A 181 -4.81 -17.12 -14.30
C LYS A 181 -5.65 -18.34 -14.62
N ARG A 182 -6.62 -18.66 -13.75
CA ARG A 182 -7.54 -19.78 -13.91
C ARG A 182 -8.92 -19.34 -14.37
N PHE A 183 -9.37 -19.90 -15.48
CA PHE A 183 -10.75 -19.90 -15.91
C PHE A 183 -11.42 -21.18 -15.42
N LEU A 184 -12.68 -21.08 -15.02
CA LEU A 184 -13.44 -22.23 -14.51
C LEU A 184 -14.55 -22.59 -15.48
N ILE A 185 -14.60 -23.88 -15.85
CA ILE A 185 -15.55 -24.47 -16.80
C ILE A 185 -16.04 -25.84 -16.31
N SER A 186 -17.06 -26.39 -16.97
CA SER A 186 -17.57 -27.72 -16.67
C SER A 186 -16.56 -28.82 -17.07
N GLU A 187 -16.63 -29.99 -16.41
CA GLU A 187 -15.78 -31.15 -16.78
C GLU A 187 -15.95 -31.54 -18.26
N LYS A 188 -17.16 -31.42 -18.80
CA LYS A 188 -17.44 -31.74 -20.21
C LYS A 188 -16.80 -30.74 -21.16
N ASP A 189 -16.90 -29.44 -20.87
CA ASP A 189 -16.27 -28.43 -21.71
C ASP A 189 -14.75 -28.52 -21.64
N TYR A 190 -14.19 -28.88 -20.47
CA TYR A 190 -12.77 -29.12 -20.30
C TYR A 190 -12.25 -30.20 -21.25
N GLU A 191 -12.90 -31.37 -21.30
CA GLU A 191 -12.54 -32.45 -22.22
C GLU A 191 -12.69 -32.05 -23.71
N GLU A 192 -13.65 -31.18 -24.04
CA GLU A 192 -13.82 -30.68 -25.41
C GLU A 192 -12.70 -29.71 -25.84
N ILE A 193 -12.20 -28.87 -24.92
CA ILE A 193 -11.14 -27.89 -25.24
C ILE A 193 -9.74 -28.45 -25.03
N LYS A 194 -9.57 -29.53 -24.26
CA LYS A 194 -8.30 -30.20 -23.96
C LYS A 194 -7.35 -30.37 -25.17
N PRO A 195 -7.82 -30.72 -26.39
CA PRO A 195 -6.94 -30.83 -27.56
C PRO A 195 -6.32 -29.52 -28.06
N HIS A 196 -6.74 -28.35 -27.54
CA HIS A 196 -6.30 -27.03 -27.99
C HIS A 196 -5.26 -26.38 -27.05
N GLY A 197 -4.91 -27.05 -25.96
CA GLY A 197 -3.99 -26.55 -24.94
C GLY A 197 -3.01 -27.62 -24.45
N GLU A 198 -2.15 -27.21 -23.54
CA GLU A 198 -1.17 -28.06 -22.87
C GLU A 198 -1.59 -28.26 -21.42
N GLU A 199 -1.64 -29.52 -20.97
CA GLU A 199 -2.09 -29.85 -19.62
C GLU A 199 -0.91 -29.83 -18.64
N GLU A 200 -1.01 -28.96 -17.65
CA GLU A 200 -0.14 -28.91 -16.48
C GLU A 200 -0.91 -29.43 -15.26
N TYR A 201 -0.18 -29.93 -14.28
CA TYR A 201 -0.72 -30.45 -13.02
C TYR A 201 -0.30 -29.56 -11.86
N LEU A 202 -1.29 -29.13 -11.09
CA LEU A 202 -1.10 -28.48 -9.80
C LEU A 202 -1.17 -29.57 -8.72
N ILE A 203 -0.03 -30.00 -8.21
CA ILE A 203 0.07 -31.00 -7.15
C ILE A 203 0.01 -30.27 -5.81
N GLU A 204 -1.13 -30.38 -5.14
CA GLU A 204 -1.47 -29.55 -4.00
C GLU A 204 -1.58 -30.36 -2.72
N PHE A 205 -1.00 -29.85 -1.64
CA PHE A 205 -1.04 -30.46 -0.33
C PHE A 205 -1.55 -29.47 0.71
N ARG A 206 -2.47 -29.93 1.55
CA ARG A 206 -2.73 -29.31 2.86
C ARG A 206 -2.06 -30.14 3.94
N LEU A 207 -1.35 -29.44 4.80
CA LEU A 207 -0.69 -30.00 5.99
C LEU A 207 -1.51 -29.75 7.25
N LYS A 208 -1.31 -30.57 8.28
CA LYS A 208 -1.92 -30.41 9.61
C LYS A 208 -1.43 -29.15 10.33
N ASP A 209 -0.17 -28.78 10.11
CA ASP A 209 0.43 -27.52 10.59
C ASP A 209 1.07 -26.75 9.42
N GLU A 210 0.68 -25.49 9.23
CA GLU A 210 1.25 -24.59 8.22
C GLU A 210 2.77 -24.39 8.40
N LYS A 211 3.29 -24.56 9.63
CA LYS A 211 4.72 -24.41 9.92
C LYS A 211 5.57 -25.56 9.41
N ALA A 212 4.97 -26.71 9.11
CA ALA A 212 5.67 -27.89 8.60
C ALA A 212 6.04 -27.77 7.11
N VAL A 213 5.57 -26.73 6.40
CA VAL A 213 5.75 -26.58 4.93
C VAL A 213 7.22 -26.64 4.50
N SER A 214 8.15 -26.05 5.25
CA SER A 214 9.57 -26.09 4.91
C SER A 214 10.14 -27.50 4.99
N ALA A 215 9.84 -28.24 6.06
CA ALA A 215 10.28 -29.62 6.23
C ALA A 215 9.63 -30.55 5.17
N PHE A 216 8.35 -30.32 4.87
CA PHE A 216 7.64 -31.04 3.82
C PHE A 216 8.26 -30.81 2.43
N SER A 217 8.62 -29.57 2.08
CA SER A 217 9.27 -29.26 0.79
C SER A 217 10.62 -29.95 0.63
N GLU A 218 11.39 -30.08 1.71
CA GLU A 218 12.65 -30.84 1.71
C GLU A 218 12.39 -32.34 1.52
N ALA A 219 11.40 -32.90 2.22
CA ALA A 219 11.00 -34.30 2.07
C ALA A 219 10.49 -34.62 0.65
N TYR A 220 9.69 -33.73 0.06
CA TYR A 220 9.18 -33.86 -1.32
C TYR A 220 10.33 -33.92 -2.32
N THR A 221 11.32 -33.03 -2.15
CA THR A 221 12.50 -32.96 -3.02
C THR A 221 13.40 -34.19 -2.82
N ALA A 222 13.62 -34.61 -1.58
CA ALA A 222 14.42 -35.78 -1.23
C ALA A 222 13.79 -37.10 -1.74
N ALA A 223 12.46 -37.13 -1.88
CA ALA A 223 11.74 -38.25 -2.47
C ALA A 223 11.80 -38.29 -4.01
N GLU A 224 12.47 -37.32 -4.65
CA GLU A 224 12.62 -37.21 -6.12
C GLU A 224 11.27 -37.32 -6.84
N LEU A 225 10.26 -36.63 -6.29
CA LEU A 225 8.92 -36.56 -6.86
C LEU A 225 8.87 -35.57 -8.03
N PRO A 226 7.85 -35.65 -8.90
CA PRO A 226 7.70 -34.76 -10.05
C PRO A 226 7.79 -33.28 -9.65
N CYS A 227 8.78 -32.54 -10.19
CA CYS A 227 9.11 -31.18 -9.73
C CYS A 227 9.70 -30.27 -10.83
N ASN A 228 9.24 -30.41 -12.08
CA ASN A 228 9.77 -29.61 -13.20
C ASN A 228 9.18 -28.19 -13.31
N GLY A 229 8.18 -27.84 -12.50
CA GLY A 229 7.68 -26.49 -12.32
C GLY A 229 8.11 -25.86 -10.99
N PRO A 230 7.75 -24.60 -10.73
CA PRO A 230 8.03 -23.96 -9.45
C PRO A 230 7.21 -24.57 -8.30
N ALA A 231 7.85 -24.69 -7.13
CA ALA A 231 7.16 -24.95 -5.87
C ALA A 231 6.68 -23.62 -5.26
N ILE A 232 5.40 -23.57 -4.88
CA ILE A 232 4.78 -22.41 -4.24
C ILE A 232 4.27 -22.81 -2.86
N THR A 233 4.55 -21.97 -1.87
CA THR A 233 4.20 -22.23 -0.48
C THR A 233 3.15 -21.24 0.02
N TYR A 234 2.43 -21.63 1.07
CA TYR A 234 1.42 -20.77 1.67
C TYR A 234 1.89 -19.38 2.14
N PRO A 235 3.09 -19.23 2.75
CA PRO A 235 3.64 -17.90 3.00
C PRO A 235 3.80 -17.06 1.74
N PHE A 236 4.13 -17.68 0.59
CA PHE A 236 4.22 -16.99 -0.69
C PHE A 236 2.85 -16.57 -1.20
N PHE A 237 1.82 -17.43 -1.15
CA PHE A 237 0.44 -17.06 -1.51
C PHE A 237 -0.04 -15.84 -0.71
N ARG A 238 0.16 -15.86 0.62
CA ARG A 238 -0.20 -14.71 1.47
C ARG A 238 0.60 -13.47 1.13
N LEU A 239 1.88 -13.61 0.82
CA LEU A 239 2.73 -12.48 0.43
C LEU A 239 2.21 -11.82 -0.86
N ILE A 240 2.01 -12.58 -1.94
CA ILE A 240 1.58 -12.00 -3.23
C ILE A 240 0.17 -11.41 -3.17
N GLN A 241 -0.73 -11.99 -2.37
CA GLN A 241 -2.08 -11.45 -2.16
C GLN A 241 -2.04 -10.14 -1.36
N THR A 242 -1.30 -10.11 -0.25
CA THR A 242 -1.21 -8.91 0.61
C THR A 242 -0.37 -7.80 0.00
N LEU A 243 0.61 -8.11 -0.87
CA LEU A 243 1.43 -7.11 -1.55
C LEU A 243 0.59 -6.22 -2.48
N SER A 244 -0.36 -6.80 -3.22
CA SER A 244 -1.17 -6.05 -4.21
C SER A 244 -1.93 -4.89 -3.56
N ASP A 245 -2.74 -5.16 -2.54
CA ASP A 245 -3.52 -4.14 -1.84
C ASP A 245 -2.73 -3.44 -0.71
N GLY A 246 -1.78 -4.15 -0.10
CA GLY A 246 -0.92 -3.64 0.97
C GLY A 246 0.03 -2.53 0.51
N MET A 247 0.44 -2.54 -0.77
CA MET A 247 1.25 -1.45 -1.34
C MET A 247 0.50 -0.11 -1.32
N MET A 248 -0.80 -0.10 -1.66
CA MET A 248 -1.61 1.12 -1.60
C MET A 248 -1.67 1.67 -0.16
N ILE A 249 -1.89 0.79 0.81
CA ILE A 249 -1.90 1.14 2.23
C ILE A 249 -0.54 1.69 2.67
N ALA A 250 0.56 1.04 2.27
CA ALA A 250 1.91 1.49 2.59
C ALA A 250 2.22 2.90 2.05
N ILE A 251 1.77 3.22 0.83
CA ILE A 251 1.89 4.57 0.26
C ILE A 251 1.08 5.59 1.07
N ILE A 252 -0.16 5.26 1.44
CA ILE A 252 -1.01 6.14 2.27
C ILE A 252 -0.34 6.39 3.62
N VAL A 253 0.20 5.34 4.28
CA VAL A 253 0.93 5.46 5.55
C VAL A 253 2.16 6.34 5.38
N LEU A 254 2.96 6.14 4.33
CA LEU A 254 4.14 6.96 4.05
C LEU A 254 3.77 8.44 3.91
N ILE A 255 2.77 8.76 3.07
CA ILE A 255 2.29 10.13 2.90
C ILE A 255 1.75 10.68 4.22
N SER A 256 1.04 9.88 5.00
CA SER A 256 0.52 10.31 6.30
C SER A 256 1.63 10.73 7.27
N ILE A 257 2.72 9.97 7.35
CA ILE A 257 3.90 10.27 8.19
C ILE A 257 4.53 11.58 7.73
N LEU A 258 4.69 11.78 6.42
CA LEU A 258 5.26 13.00 5.87
C LEU A 258 4.38 14.22 6.13
N ILE A 259 3.05 14.12 5.98
CA ILE A 259 2.13 15.22 6.28
C ILE A 259 2.12 15.55 7.77
N VAL A 260 2.19 14.54 8.65
CA VAL A 260 2.36 14.75 10.10
C VAL A 260 3.66 15.53 10.37
N LEU A 261 4.76 15.15 9.71
CA LEU A 261 6.04 15.87 9.82
C LEU A 261 5.94 17.31 9.34
N VAL A 262 5.28 17.56 8.21
CA VAL A 262 5.00 18.93 7.72
C VAL A 262 4.19 19.72 8.73
N ALA A 263 3.13 19.15 9.29
CA ALA A 263 2.33 19.81 10.33
C ALA A 263 3.19 20.23 11.52
N PHE A 264 4.08 19.35 12.01
CA PHE A 264 5.01 19.68 13.10
C PHE A 264 6.00 20.79 12.74
N LEU A 265 6.56 20.75 11.53
CA LEU A 265 7.49 21.77 11.06
C LEU A 265 6.79 23.12 10.87
N CYS A 266 5.58 23.13 10.31
CA CYS A 266 4.73 24.32 10.21
C CYS A 266 4.42 24.89 11.59
N ILE A 267 3.93 24.07 12.53
CA ILE A 267 3.64 24.51 13.90
C ILE A 267 4.88 25.12 14.53
N ARG A 268 6.04 24.47 14.40
CA ARG A 268 7.30 24.99 14.97
C ARG A 268 7.71 26.31 14.35
N PHE A 269 7.66 26.41 13.02
CA PHE A 269 7.99 27.63 12.29
C PHE A 269 7.06 28.77 12.71
N THR A 270 5.74 28.57 12.61
CA THR A 270 4.74 29.55 13.02
C THR A 270 4.90 29.97 14.47
N LEU A 271 5.11 29.01 15.37
CA LEU A 271 5.23 29.29 16.80
C LEU A 271 6.50 30.09 17.12
N LEU A 272 7.64 29.76 16.49
CA LEU A 272 8.88 30.52 16.68
C LEU A 272 8.75 31.95 16.15
N THR A 273 8.22 32.13 14.94
CA THR A 273 7.99 33.45 14.35
C THR A 273 7.02 34.26 15.21
N LYS A 274 5.94 33.65 15.70
CA LYS A 274 4.98 34.33 16.58
C LYS A 274 5.56 34.72 17.92
N LEU A 275 6.43 33.89 18.51
CA LEU A 275 7.10 34.24 19.77
C LEU A 275 8.11 35.39 19.60
N GLU A 276 8.69 35.56 18.40
CA GLU A 276 9.53 36.71 18.07
C GLU A 276 8.70 37.98 17.83
N GLU A 277 7.61 37.89 17.07
CA GLU A 277 6.68 39.00 16.83
C GLU A 277 6.05 39.52 18.12
N ASP A 278 5.53 38.60 18.95
CA ASP A 278 4.83 38.94 20.19
C ASP A 278 5.81 39.13 21.38
N PHE A 279 7.12 39.16 21.16
CA PHE A 279 8.11 39.21 22.24
C PHE A 279 7.90 40.40 23.19
N ARG A 280 7.63 41.58 22.62
CA ARG A 280 7.32 42.81 23.37
C ARG A 280 5.97 42.71 24.09
N GLU A 281 4.95 42.16 23.44
CA GLU A 281 3.62 41.96 24.05
C GLU A 281 3.70 41.01 25.26
N ILE A 282 4.45 39.91 25.14
CA ILE A 282 4.71 38.96 26.23
C ILE A 282 5.46 39.64 27.39
N GLY A 283 6.42 40.53 27.08
CA GLY A 283 7.13 41.34 28.05
C GLY A 283 6.21 42.25 28.86
N ILE A 284 5.31 42.97 28.19
CA ILE A 284 4.31 43.84 28.81
C ILE A 284 3.35 43.02 29.68
N MET A 285 2.86 41.87 29.20
CA MET A 285 1.98 40.99 29.99
C MET A 285 2.66 40.53 31.28
N LYS A 286 3.94 40.15 31.24
CA LYS A 286 4.70 39.80 32.45
C LYS A 286 4.93 40.99 33.38
N ALA A 287 5.16 42.19 32.84
CA ALA A 287 5.36 43.40 33.62
C ALA A 287 4.09 43.81 34.38
N ILE A 288 2.90 43.57 33.81
CA ILE A 288 1.59 43.82 34.44
C ILE A 288 1.20 42.69 35.43
N GLY A 289 2.05 41.66 35.60
CA GLY A 289 1.87 40.60 36.60
C GLY A 289 1.17 39.34 36.09
N VAL A 290 0.95 39.19 34.78
CA VAL A 290 0.40 37.94 34.22
C VAL A 290 1.44 36.83 34.36
N SER A 291 1.03 35.69 34.93
CA SER A 291 1.95 34.58 35.14
C SER A 291 2.39 33.95 33.81
N ALA A 292 3.63 33.45 33.76
CA ALA A 292 4.12 32.74 32.57
C ALA A 292 3.30 31.47 32.24
N LYS A 293 2.60 30.90 33.24
CA LYS A 293 1.70 29.76 33.05
C LYS A 293 0.44 30.16 32.29
N ASP A 294 -0.14 31.32 32.61
CA ASP A 294 -1.35 31.82 31.95
C ASP A 294 -1.07 32.24 30.51
N ILE A 295 0.07 32.89 30.26
CA ILE A 295 0.54 33.21 28.90
C ILE A 295 0.73 31.92 28.10
N ARG A 296 1.37 30.90 28.68
CA ARG A 296 1.56 29.59 28.02
C ARG A 296 0.23 28.91 27.71
N MET A 297 -0.72 28.92 28.65
CA MET A 297 -2.03 28.31 28.46
C MET A 297 -2.83 29.02 27.36
N PHE A 298 -2.70 30.33 27.26
CA PHE A 298 -3.31 31.13 26.19
C PHE A 298 -2.84 30.68 24.79
N TYR A 299 -1.51 30.61 24.56
CA TYR A 299 -0.99 30.13 23.28
C TYR A 299 -1.36 28.65 23.05
N LEU A 300 -1.21 27.78 24.06
CA LEU A 300 -1.53 26.36 23.95
C LEU A 300 -3.01 26.11 23.60
N GLY A 301 -3.93 26.86 24.19
CA GLY A 301 -5.37 26.73 23.94
C GLY A 301 -5.75 26.96 22.48
N THR A 302 -5.05 27.86 21.77
CA THR A 302 -5.26 28.09 20.34
C THR A 302 -4.88 26.86 19.52
N TYR A 303 -3.72 26.27 19.77
CA TYR A 303 -3.28 25.06 19.06
C TYR A 303 -4.08 23.81 19.45
N ILE A 304 -4.57 23.71 20.69
CA ILE A 304 -5.51 22.66 21.10
C ILE A 304 -6.79 22.77 20.26
N ALA A 305 -7.37 23.96 20.12
CA ALA A 305 -8.58 24.15 19.33
C ALA A 305 -8.38 23.77 17.85
N ILE A 306 -7.25 24.15 17.27
CA ILE A 306 -6.85 23.78 15.90
C ILE A 306 -6.70 22.25 15.79
N ALA A 307 -6.02 21.61 16.74
CA ALA A 307 -5.77 20.18 16.72
C ALA A 307 -7.07 19.37 16.89
N VAL A 308 -7.96 19.78 17.79
CA VAL A 308 -9.30 19.16 17.94
C VAL A 308 -10.09 19.31 16.65
N ALA A 309 -10.20 20.52 16.11
CA ALA A 309 -10.95 20.76 14.87
C ALA A 309 -10.38 19.95 13.69
N GLY A 310 -9.06 19.94 13.53
CA GLY A 310 -8.40 19.19 12.46
C GLY A 310 -8.56 17.68 12.61
N CYS A 311 -8.30 17.13 13.79
CA CYS A 311 -8.41 15.68 14.01
C CYS A 311 -9.86 15.18 13.90
N SER A 312 -10.83 15.92 14.46
CA SER A 312 -12.25 15.58 14.33
C SER A 312 -12.72 15.64 12.88
N CYS A 313 -12.35 16.69 12.14
CA CYS A 313 -12.68 16.82 10.73
C CYS A 313 -12.05 15.69 9.90
N GLY A 314 -10.76 15.41 10.11
CA GLY A 314 -10.04 14.36 9.39
C GLY A 314 -10.63 12.97 9.64
N TYR A 315 -10.95 12.66 10.90
CA TYR A 315 -11.60 11.39 11.26
C TYR A 315 -12.98 11.25 10.60
N ILE A 316 -13.83 12.28 10.67
CA ILE A 316 -15.16 12.26 10.03
C ILE A 316 -15.03 12.08 8.51
N CYS A 317 -14.14 12.83 7.86
CA CYS A 317 -13.87 12.65 6.44
C CYS A 317 -13.41 11.23 6.10
N SER A 318 -12.59 10.60 6.95
CA SER A 318 -12.13 9.23 6.72
C SER A 318 -13.30 8.24 6.72
N LEU A 319 -14.26 8.40 7.62
CA LEU A 319 -15.44 7.54 7.70
C LEU A 319 -16.38 7.72 6.50
N LEU A 320 -16.48 8.93 5.94
CA LEU A 320 -17.31 9.20 4.76
C LEU A 320 -16.73 8.60 3.49
N VAL A 321 -15.39 8.60 3.37
CA VAL A 321 -14.69 8.22 2.13
C VAL A 321 -14.19 6.77 2.15
N LYS A 322 -14.12 6.11 3.32
CA LYS A 322 -13.55 4.76 3.46
C LYS A 322 -14.07 3.74 2.45
N ASN A 323 -15.37 3.75 2.14
CA ASN A 323 -15.98 2.75 1.25
C ASN A 323 -15.39 2.80 -0.17
N ILE A 324 -14.94 3.96 -0.63
CA ILE A 324 -14.29 4.11 -1.94
C ILE A 324 -12.95 3.38 -1.95
N PHE A 325 -12.16 3.51 -0.88
CA PHE A 325 -10.86 2.85 -0.77
C PHE A 325 -10.97 1.36 -0.47
N LEU A 326 -11.98 0.95 0.31
CA LEU A 326 -12.24 -0.47 0.60
C LEU A 326 -12.84 -1.23 -0.58
N SER A 327 -13.45 -0.54 -1.56
CA SER A 327 -14.10 -1.19 -2.69
C SER A 327 -13.15 -2.06 -3.52
N ASN A 328 -11.87 -1.69 -3.66
CA ASN A 328 -10.89 -2.54 -4.36
C ASN A 328 -10.58 -3.80 -3.54
N ILE A 329 -10.32 -3.68 -2.23
CA ILE A 329 -10.07 -4.83 -1.35
C ILE A 329 -11.27 -5.78 -1.40
N HIS A 330 -12.49 -5.25 -1.26
CA HIS A 330 -13.72 -6.05 -1.29
C HIS A 330 -14.00 -6.67 -2.67
N LEU A 331 -13.52 -6.06 -3.75
CA LEU A 331 -13.61 -6.62 -5.09
C LEU A 331 -12.74 -7.89 -5.20
N TYR A 332 -11.50 -7.85 -4.70
CA TYR A 332 -10.54 -8.95 -4.85
C TYR A 332 -10.68 -10.04 -3.79
N MET A 333 -10.99 -9.69 -2.54
CA MET A 333 -11.00 -10.63 -1.40
C MET A 333 -12.38 -10.85 -0.78
N GLY A 334 -13.39 -10.06 -1.16
CA GLY A 334 -14.68 -10.06 -0.49
C GLY A 334 -14.71 -9.19 0.76
N LYS A 335 -15.87 -9.14 1.43
CA LYS A 335 -16.05 -8.31 2.63
C LYS A 335 -15.59 -9.07 3.86
N GLY A 336 -14.59 -8.54 4.56
CA GLY A 336 -14.22 -8.99 5.90
C GLY A 336 -15.30 -8.71 6.96
N SER A 337 -15.07 -9.21 8.18
CA SER A 337 -15.97 -9.00 9.33
C SER A 337 -16.14 -7.52 9.71
N ASN A 338 -17.15 -7.21 10.54
CA ASN A 338 -17.49 -5.84 10.96
C ASN A 338 -16.25 -4.99 11.33
N GLY A 339 -15.94 -3.99 10.48
CA GLY A 339 -14.79 -3.07 10.57
C GLY A 339 -14.85 -2.05 11.71
N VAL A 340 -15.42 -2.45 12.85
CA VAL A 340 -15.50 -1.63 14.07
C VAL A 340 -14.10 -1.46 14.66
N LEU A 341 -13.29 -2.52 14.67
CA LEU A 341 -11.90 -2.44 15.15
C LEU A 341 -11.08 -1.48 14.30
N GLY A 342 -11.21 -1.51 12.96
CA GLY A 342 -10.57 -0.54 12.08
C GLY A 342 -10.96 0.90 12.42
N CYS A 343 -12.24 1.18 12.68
CA CYS A 343 -12.69 2.51 13.09
C CYS A 343 -12.11 2.93 14.46
N VAL A 344 -12.03 2.01 15.43
CA VAL A 344 -11.42 2.26 16.75
C VAL A 344 -9.92 2.52 16.61
N LEU A 345 -9.20 1.74 15.81
CA LEU A 345 -7.78 1.95 15.53
C LEU A 345 -7.54 3.30 14.82
N GLY A 346 -8.41 3.66 13.88
CA GLY A 346 -8.36 4.97 13.23
C GLY A 346 -8.56 6.11 14.23
N LEU A 347 -9.55 6.00 15.11
CA LEU A 347 -9.78 6.98 16.19
C LEU A 347 -8.58 7.07 17.13
N LEU A 348 -8.00 5.94 17.54
CA LEU A 348 -6.79 5.90 18.36
C LEU A 348 -5.63 6.60 17.66
N GLY A 349 -5.45 6.39 16.35
CA GLY A 349 -4.47 7.11 15.54
C GLY A 349 -4.67 8.64 15.60
N CYS A 350 -5.90 9.11 15.44
CA CYS A 350 -6.23 10.54 15.55
C CYS A 350 -5.94 11.10 16.96
N VAL A 351 -6.27 10.34 18.00
CA VAL A 351 -5.98 10.72 19.40
C VAL A 351 -4.49 10.79 19.65
N LEU A 352 -3.70 9.85 19.12
CA LEU A 352 -2.24 9.87 19.22
C LEU A 352 -1.64 11.09 18.53
N ILE A 353 -2.10 11.45 17.32
CA ILE A 353 -1.68 12.67 16.63
C ILE A 353 -2.00 13.90 17.48
N TYR A 354 -3.23 13.99 18.01
CA TYR A 354 -3.64 15.09 18.89
C TYR A 354 -2.72 15.20 20.12
N LEU A 355 -2.49 14.10 20.84
CA LEU A 355 -1.63 14.08 22.02
C LEU A 355 -0.19 14.46 21.69
N TRP A 356 0.34 14.00 20.55
CA TRP A 356 1.66 14.37 20.08
C TRP A 356 1.76 15.86 19.75
N ILE A 357 0.79 16.43 19.03
CA ILE A 357 0.75 17.87 18.72
C ILE A 357 0.72 18.70 20.01
N VAL A 358 -0.17 18.37 20.94
CA VAL A 358 -0.29 19.09 22.22
C VAL A 358 1.01 18.96 23.03
N SER A 359 1.59 17.76 23.12
CA SER A 359 2.85 17.53 23.80
C SER A 359 3.99 18.36 23.18
N TYR A 360 4.11 18.35 21.85
CA TYR A 360 5.13 19.09 21.10
C TYR A 360 5.01 20.60 21.28
N VAL A 361 3.81 21.17 21.07
CA VAL A 361 3.54 22.60 21.29
C VAL A 361 3.83 22.97 22.74
N SER A 362 3.39 22.14 23.69
CA SER A 362 3.63 22.38 25.11
C SER A 362 5.12 22.44 25.44
N ARG A 363 5.96 21.63 24.76
CA ARG A 363 7.42 21.57 24.95
C ARG A 363 8.10 22.82 24.40
N ILE A 364 7.70 23.30 23.22
CA ILE A 364 8.24 24.54 22.63
C ILE A 364 7.86 25.75 23.51
N LEU A 365 6.60 25.82 23.95
CA LEU A 365 6.11 26.92 24.80
C LEU A 365 6.77 26.97 26.18
N ARG A 366 7.47 25.91 26.65
CA ARG A 366 8.23 25.98 27.92
C ARG A 366 9.28 27.09 27.89
N ARG A 367 9.77 27.45 26.70
CA ARG A 367 10.74 28.54 26.49
C ARG A 367 10.22 29.92 26.92
N ILE A 368 8.90 30.14 26.91
CA ILE A 368 8.28 31.40 27.37
C ILE A 368 8.67 31.70 28.82
N ARG A 369 8.88 30.68 29.67
CA ARG A 369 9.30 30.87 31.07
C ARG A 369 10.64 31.62 31.16
N GLN A 370 11.51 31.49 30.18
CA GLN A 370 12.86 32.07 30.17
C GLN A 370 12.91 33.52 29.67
N ILE A 371 11.81 34.06 29.15
CA ILE A 371 11.75 35.45 28.64
C ILE A 371 11.70 36.42 29.83
N SER A 372 12.72 37.28 29.97
CA SER A 372 12.76 38.31 31.01
C SER A 372 11.98 39.56 30.58
N SER A 373 11.14 40.11 31.48
CA SER A 373 10.36 41.34 31.23
C SER A 373 11.24 42.56 30.98
N ALA A 374 12.41 42.66 31.65
CA ALA A 374 13.34 43.77 31.49
C ALA A 374 14.01 43.80 30.11
N LEU A 375 14.25 42.63 29.51
CA LEU A 375 14.84 42.50 28.17
C LEU A 375 13.82 42.78 27.06
N ALA A 376 12.53 42.55 27.31
CA ALA A 376 11.48 42.77 26.33
C ALA A 376 11.02 44.24 26.22
N LEU A 377 11.30 45.06 27.24
CA LEU A 377 10.94 46.50 27.27
C LEU A 377 12.06 47.41 26.75
N ARG A 378 13.32 46.98 26.81
CA ARG A 378 14.40 47.60 26.04
C ARG A 378 14.18 47.19 24.59
N ASP A 379 13.98 48.15 23.70
CA ASP A 379 13.66 48.00 22.26
C ASP A 379 14.72 47.26 21.42
N ILE A 380 15.63 46.51 22.06
CA ILE A 380 16.61 45.62 21.47
C ILE A 380 15.93 44.25 21.34
N GLY A 381 15.09 44.14 20.31
CA GLY A 381 14.29 42.94 20.05
C GLY A 381 15.14 41.67 20.10
N GLY A 382 14.80 40.77 21.02
CA GLY A 382 14.99 39.33 20.87
C GLY A 382 16.39 38.83 20.50
N GLU A 383 17.49 39.54 20.78
CA GLU A 383 18.81 38.93 20.64
C GLU A 383 18.92 37.80 21.68
N GLU A 384 18.80 36.54 21.22
CA GLU A 384 19.31 35.38 21.94
C GLU A 384 20.74 35.74 22.35
N LYS A 385 20.96 36.07 23.65
CA LYS A 385 22.24 36.37 24.29
C LYS A 385 23.38 36.25 23.29
N GLY A 386 23.71 37.35 22.59
CA GLY A 386 24.74 37.35 21.57
C GLY A 386 25.99 36.72 22.17
N GLY A 387 26.23 35.45 21.84
CA GLY A 387 27.46 34.78 22.16
C GLY A 387 28.55 35.67 21.59
N LYS A 388 29.56 36.00 22.41
CA LYS A 388 30.72 36.80 22.00
C LYS A 388 31.26 36.26 20.66
N ASN A 389 30.88 36.82 19.51
CA ASN A 389 31.35 36.40 18.19
C ASN A 389 31.37 37.61 17.24
N GLN A 390 32.49 38.32 17.16
CA GLN A 390 33.60 38.14 16.19
C GLN A 390 33.30 38.54 14.73
N TRP A 391 32.04 38.58 14.29
CA TRP A 391 31.66 38.96 12.92
C TRP A 391 31.14 40.40 12.89
N SER A 392 32.09 41.34 12.99
CA SER A 392 31.84 42.77 12.90
C SER A 392 31.73 43.20 11.44
N LEU A 393 30.71 44.02 11.11
CA LEU A 393 30.61 44.72 9.81
C LEU A 393 31.90 45.46 9.47
N ALA A 394 32.60 45.97 10.48
CA ALA A 394 33.86 46.70 10.30
C ALA A 394 35.03 45.84 9.81
N LYS A 395 34.92 44.51 9.87
CA LYS A 395 35.96 43.57 9.39
C LYS A 395 35.68 42.97 8.02
N ASN A 396 34.54 43.29 7.41
CA ASN A 396 34.14 42.71 6.12
C ASN A 396 34.47 43.70 4.98
N THR A 397 35.38 43.30 4.09
CA THR A 397 35.79 44.09 2.93
C THR A 397 35.48 43.43 1.59
N TRP A 398 35.04 42.17 1.59
CA TRP A 398 34.89 41.35 0.38
C TRP A 398 33.44 41.12 -0.07
N ILE A 399 32.46 41.28 0.83
CA ILE A 399 31.05 41.00 0.56
C ILE A 399 30.23 42.29 0.67
N ASN A 400 29.34 42.55 -0.30
CA ASN A 400 28.38 43.66 -0.27
C ASN A 400 27.63 43.68 1.07
N THR A 401 27.55 44.85 1.71
CA THR A 401 26.94 45.07 3.03
C THR A 401 25.54 44.44 3.14
N ASN A 402 24.72 44.54 2.08
CA ASN A 402 23.38 43.96 2.07
C ASN A 402 23.41 42.42 2.14
N LEU A 403 24.34 41.80 1.42
CA LEU A 403 24.51 40.34 1.42
C LEU A 403 25.09 39.86 2.76
N PHE A 404 26.05 40.59 3.34
CA PHE A 404 26.62 40.27 4.65
C PHE A 404 25.57 40.34 5.76
N LEU A 405 24.74 41.38 5.75
CA LEU A 405 23.63 41.52 6.71
C LEU A 405 22.60 40.39 6.54
N GLY A 406 22.27 40.02 5.30
CA GLY A 406 21.38 38.89 5.02
C GLY A 406 21.92 37.55 5.54
N ILE A 407 23.19 37.23 5.27
CA ILE A 407 23.84 36.01 5.77
C ILE A 407 23.91 36.02 7.30
N LYS A 408 24.23 37.17 7.89
CA LYS A 408 24.29 37.33 9.34
C LYS A 408 22.92 37.07 9.98
N ASP A 409 21.82 37.55 9.40
CA ASP A 409 20.47 37.30 9.91
C ASP A 409 20.11 35.80 9.85
N VAL A 410 20.47 35.11 8.76
CA VAL A 410 20.29 33.65 8.65
C VAL A 410 21.04 32.88 9.73
N ILE A 411 22.29 33.29 10.03
CA ILE A 411 23.12 32.62 11.05
C ILE A 411 22.59 32.89 12.46
N ILE A 412 22.16 34.12 12.75
CA ILE A 412 21.60 34.50 14.07
C ILE A 412 20.27 33.78 14.30
N ARG A 413 19.36 33.79 13.31
CA ARG A 413 18.04 33.13 13.38
C ARG A 413 18.06 31.70 12.85
N LYS A 414 19.18 30.99 12.99
CA LYS A 414 19.38 29.64 12.40
C LYS A 414 18.25 28.65 12.69
N LYS A 415 17.60 28.73 13.85
CA LYS A 415 16.50 27.81 14.21
C LYS A 415 15.28 27.97 13.30
N ILE A 416 14.94 29.19 12.90
CA ILE A 416 13.80 29.49 12.02
C ILE A 416 14.15 29.08 10.59
N TYR A 417 15.30 29.51 10.09
CA TYR A 417 15.74 29.20 8.72
C TYR A 417 15.98 27.69 8.51
N ILE A 418 16.53 26.96 9.48
CA ILE A 418 16.64 25.50 9.40
C ILE A 418 15.25 24.85 9.37
N THR A 419 14.29 25.31 10.18
CA THR A 419 12.92 24.76 10.12
C THR A 419 12.23 25.03 8.80
N MET A 420 12.46 26.20 8.20
CA MET A 420 11.94 26.54 6.88
C MET A 420 12.59 25.68 5.78
N LEU A 421 13.90 25.47 5.83
CA LEU A 421 14.61 24.59 4.90
C LEU A 421 14.12 23.15 5.00
N LEU A 422 13.97 22.62 6.22
CA LEU A 422 13.43 21.27 6.44
C LEU A 422 11.99 21.17 5.93
N LEU A 423 11.15 22.18 6.16
CA LEU A 423 9.79 22.23 5.62
C LEU A 423 9.81 22.14 4.08
N LEU A 424 10.67 22.91 3.43
CA LEU A 424 10.83 22.88 1.98
C LEU A 424 11.25 21.49 1.50
N ILE A 425 12.27 20.90 2.11
CA ILE A 425 12.75 19.55 1.76
C ILE A 425 11.63 18.52 1.87
N VAL A 426 10.91 18.49 3.00
CA VAL A 426 9.83 17.51 3.21
C VAL A 426 8.67 17.75 2.25
N THR A 427 8.32 19.01 1.95
CA THR A 427 7.24 19.32 1.00
C THR A 427 7.60 18.87 -0.42
N VAL A 428 8.83 19.12 -0.84
CA VAL A 428 9.36 18.64 -2.14
C VAL A 428 9.36 17.11 -2.17
N PHE A 429 9.77 16.46 -1.07
CA PHE A 429 9.78 15.01 -0.95
C PHE A 429 8.38 14.39 -1.07
N ILE A 430 7.35 15.01 -0.46
CA ILE A 430 5.94 14.58 -0.59
C ILE A 430 5.47 14.62 -2.04
N MET A 431 5.92 15.58 -2.85
CA MET A 431 5.55 15.66 -4.26
C MET A 431 6.31 14.64 -5.11
N ILE A 432 7.62 14.51 -4.89
CA ILE A 432 8.50 13.69 -5.74
C ILE A 432 8.30 12.19 -5.52
N VAL A 433 8.16 11.73 -4.27
CA VAL A 433 8.19 10.28 -3.98
C VAL A 433 7.00 9.51 -4.56
N PRO A 434 5.73 9.90 -4.31
CA PRO A 434 4.59 9.18 -4.90
C PRO A 434 4.61 9.24 -6.43
N GLN A 435 5.02 10.38 -7.00
CA GLN A 435 5.13 10.54 -8.45
C GLN A 435 6.19 9.62 -9.05
N ASN A 436 7.38 9.54 -8.43
CA ASN A 436 8.43 8.64 -8.88
C ASN A 436 8.05 7.18 -8.70
N LEU A 437 7.42 6.81 -7.58
CA LEU A 437 6.91 5.45 -7.36
C LEU A 437 5.90 5.07 -8.44
N TYR A 438 4.94 5.94 -8.73
CA TYR A 438 3.98 5.71 -9.81
C TYR A 438 4.68 5.56 -11.16
N GLN A 439 5.60 6.47 -11.50
CA GLN A 439 6.35 6.39 -12.76
C GLN A 439 7.21 5.12 -12.86
N THR A 440 7.83 4.68 -11.77
CA THR A 440 8.59 3.44 -11.73
C THR A 440 7.67 2.26 -11.99
N MET A 441 6.55 2.14 -11.25
CA MET A 441 5.58 1.04 -11.40
C MET A 441 4.90 1.02 -12.76
N SER A 442 4.60 2.19 -13.34
CA SER A 442 3.95 2.30 -14.65
C SER A 442 4.95 2.23 -15.81
N SER A 443 6.26 2.20 -15.55
CA SER A 443 7.25 2.18 -16.62
C SER A 443 7.33 0.80 -17.25
N SER A 444 7.33 0.74 -18.60
CA SER A 444 7.59 -0.50 -19.34
C SER A 444 8.97 -1.10 -19.03
N ARG A 445 9.92 -0.27 -18.56
CA ARG A 445 11.26 -0.70 -18.11
C ARG A 445 11.25 -1.38 -16.74
N PHE A 446 10.19 -1.27 -15.95
CA PHE A 446 10.12 -1.92 -14.65
C PHE A 446 10.25 -3.43 -14.76
N ILE A 447 9.54 -4.02 -15.73
CA ILE A 447 9.62 -5.44 -16.07
C ILE A 447 11.06 -5.82 -16.48
N THR A 448 11.78 -4.92 -17.15
CA THR A 448 13.23 -5.08 -17.45
C THR A 448 14.11 -5.11 -16.22
N TYR A 449 13.85 -4.25 -15.23
CA TYR A 449 14.56 -4.31 -13.95
C TYR A 449 14.25 -5.59 -13.15
N MET A 450 13.07 -6.17 -13.35
CA MET A 450 12.67 -7.45 -12.74
C MET A 450 13.29 -8.68 -13.45
N GLY A 451 14.13 -8.48 -14.48
CA GLY A 451 14.87 -9.54 -15.16
C GLY A 451 14.34 -9.92 -16.54
N VAL A 452 13.27 -9.29 -17.03
CA VAL A 452 12.71 -9.57 -18.35
C VAL A 452 13.28 -8.58 -19.38
N GLY A 453 14.27 -9.02 -20.16
CA GLY A 453 14.92 -8.21 -21.19
C GLY A 453 13.93 -7.53 -22.15
N GLN A 454 14.30 -6.37 -22.70
CA GLN A 454 13.50 -5.76 -23.76
C GLN A 454 13.63 -6.61 -25.04
N CYS A 455 12.58 -7.30 -25.43
CA CYS A 455 12.52 -8.07 -26.66
C CYS A 455 11.38 -7.58 -27.56
N GLN A 456 11.62 -7.58 -28.88
CA GLN A 456 10.57 -7.32 -29.88
C GLN A 456 9.69 -8.56 -30.09
N MET A 457 10.26 -9.74 -29.84
CA MET A 457 9.60 -11.03 -29.93
C MET A 457 10.12 -11.89 -28.77
N ARG A 458 9.22 -12.44 -27.97
CA ARG A 458 9.51 -13.47 -26.98
C ARG A 458 8.99 -14.78 -27.54
N ILE A 459 9.87 -15.78 -27.62
CA ILE A 459 9.49 -17.15 -27.96
C ILE A 459 9.71 -17.95 -26.70
N ASP A 460 8.62 -18.27 -26.00
CA ASP A 460 8.68 -19.24 -24.91
C ASP A 460 8.61 -20.63 -25.54
N LEU A 461 9.70 -21.38 -25.37
CA LEU A 461 9.73 -22.79 -25.72
C LEU A 461 9.12 -23.56 -24.56
N GLN A 462 7.84 -23.87 -24.65
CA GLN A 462 7.25 -24.95 -23.88
C GLN A 462 7.83 -26.28 -24.38
N ARG A 463 8.05 -27.20 -23.46
CA ARG A 463 9.07 -28.25 -23.47
C ARG A 463 9.21 -29.02 -24.80
N GLN A 464 10.44 -29.05 -25.33
CA GLN A 464 10.93 -30.09 -26.25
C GLN A 464 12.13 -30.78 -25.60
N ASP A 465 12.30 -32.08 -25.83
CA ASP A 465 13.43 -32.89 -25.32
C ASP A 465 14.83 -32.39 -25.73
N ASP A 466 14.92 -31.32 -26.54
CA ASP A 466 16.17 -30.80 -27.11
C ASP A 466 16.17 -29.26 -27.21
N TYR A 467 15.95 -28.58 -26.07
CA TYR A 467 15.93 -27.10 -25.98
C TYR A 467 17.09 -26.39 -26.71
N GLU A 468 18.30 -26.92 -26.63
CA GLU A 468 19.47 -26.32 -27.29
C GLU A 468 19.33 -26.36 -28.81
N LYS A 469 18.84 -27.48 -29.36
CA LYS A 469 18.71 -27.66 -30.80
C LYS A 469 17.57 -26.81 -31.37
N THR A 470 16.42 -26.78 -30.70
CA THR A 470 15.28 -25.96 -31.11
C THR A 470 15.61 -24.47 -31.00
N SER A 471 16.33 -24.06 -29.95
CA SER A 471 16.85 -22.70 -29.82
C SER A 471 17.80 -22.34 -30.98
N MET A 472 18.74 -23.23 -31.35
CA MET A 472 19.65 -23.00 -32.48
C MET A 472 18.94 -22.96 -33.84
N GLU A 473 17.88 -23.73 -34.03
CA GLU A 473 17.08 -23.71 -35.27
C GLU A 473 16.28 -22.42 -35.40
N ILE A 474 15.69 -21.94 -34.30
CA ILE A 474 14.98 -20.66 -34.26
C ILE A 474 15.94 -19.49 -34.47
N GLU A 475 17.12 -19.51 -33.85
CA GLU A 475 18.15 -18.48 -34.05
C GLU A 475 18.67 -18.42 -35.50
N LYS A 476 18.58 -19.53 -36.25
CA LYS A 476 18.90 -19.56 -37.70
C LYS A 476 17.75 -19.07 -38.59
N LEU A 477 16.51 -19.12 -38.11
CA LEU A 477 15.30 -18.72 -38.84
C LEU A 477 14.99 -17.22 -38.69
N LEU A 478 15.43 -16.62 -37.58
CA LEU A 478 15.41 -15.17 -37.32
C LEU A 478 16.63 -14.48 -37.92
#